data_AF-X1D0E1-F1
#
_entry.id   AF-X1D0E1-F1
#
_cell.length_a   1.000
_cell.length_b   1.000
_cell.length_c   1.000
_cell.angle_alpha   90.00
_cell.angle_beta   90.00
_cell.angle_gamma   90.00
#
_symmetry.space_group_name_H-M   'P 1'
#
loop_
_entity.id
_entity.type
_entity.pdbx_description
1 polymer ?
#
loop_
_entity_poly.entity_id
_entity_poly.type
_entity_poly.pdbx_seq_one_letter_code
_entity_poly.pdbx_strand_id
1 'polypeptide(L)'
;MWHMGVGIVLGILAVPVGLLFPVTTKIISRLVAPLNRQPVIRGTLGGLLLGLLAVALPITVGLGTNEIVLVYQHASEIGVALLVVFAFAKLLALSGALSFGFIGGPIFPLLFVGSTLGTAIHLLFPQLPLGLTVGCMMVAVPAAVVPIPLALGVIGIAIIGLSPTNALPIILASLIAHATVQGLGLFGGGEKGKRVQVQGDGKEAKAPDEQPASAP
;
A
#
# COMPACT_ATOMS: atom_id res chain seq x y z
N MET A 1 -12.69 -19.60 -15.25
CA MET A 1 -12.28 -18.57 -16.24
C MET A 1 -12.86 -17.19 -15.94
N TRP A 2 -14.13 -17.06 -15.53
CA TRP A 2 -14.74 -15.76 -15.18
C TRP A 2 -14.00 -14.94 -14.10
N HIS A 3 -13.46 -15.60 -13.06
CA HIS A 3 -12.74 -14.93 -11.97
C HIS A 3 -11.51 -14.11 -12.41
N MET A 4 -10.88 -14.49 -13.53
CA MET A 4 -9.71 -13.77 -14.04
C MET A 4 -10.11 -12.41 -14.60
N GLY A 5 -11.19 -12.34 -15.38
CA GLY A 5 -11.72 -11.07 -15.91
C GLY A 5 -12.10 -10.10 -14.79
N VAL A 6 -12.71 -10.60 -13.72
CA VAL A 6 -13.03 -9.81 -12.53
C VAL A 6 -11.77 -9.23 -11.88
N GLY A 7 -10.71 -10.03 -11.74
CA GLY A 7 -9.43 -9.58 -11.20
C GLY A 7 -8.80 -8.43 -11.99
N ILE A 8 -8.90 -8.45 -13.33
CA ILE A 8 -8.41 -7.37 -14.20
C ILE A 8 -9.18 -6.07 -13.93
N VAL A 9 -10.51 -6.14 -13.94
CA VAL A 9 -11.39 -4.98 -13.73
C VAL A 9 -11.15 -4.38 -12.35
N LEU A 10 -11.07 -5.22 -11.32
CA LEU A 10 -10.78 -4.78 -9.95
C LEU A 10 -9.38 -4.17 -9.82
N GLY A 11 -8.37 -4.74 -10.50
CA GLY A 11 -7.02 -4.18 -10.53
C GLY A 11 -6.99 -2.76 -11.10
N ILE A 12 -7.70 -2.51 -12.19
CA ILE A 12 -7.82 -1.18 -12.80
C ILE A 12 -8.59 -0.22 -11.87
N LEU A 13 -9.69 -0.69 -11.26
CA LEU A 13 -10.52 0.13 -10.37
C LEU A 13 -9.79 0.50 -9.06
N ALA A 14 -8.80 -0.29 -8.63
CA ALA A 14 -7.96 0.02 -7.49
C ALA A 14 -6.97 1.17 -7.72
N VAL A 15 -6.57 1.42 -8.98
CA VAL A 15 -5.59 2.46 -9.35
C VAL A 15 -5.96 3.86 -8.84
N PRO A 16 -7.18 4.42 -9.11
CA PRO A 16 -7.53 5.75 -8.61
C PRO A 16 -7.46 5.86 -7.08
N VAL A 17 -7.83 4.79 -6.36
CA VAL A 17 -7.75 4.73 -4.91
C VAL A 17 -6.29 4.72 -4.44
N GLY A 18 -5.45 3.90 -5.06
CA GLY A 18 -4.02 3.84 -4.76
C GLY A 18 -3.31 5.17 -5.03
N LEU A 19 -3.65 5.85 -6.12
CA LEU A 19 -3.08 7.17 -6.48
C LEU A 19 -3.57 8.30 -5.58
N LEU A 20 -4.73 8.15 -4.94
CA LEU A 20 -5.21 9.14 -3.97
C LEU A 20 -4.24 9.27 -2.79
N PHE A 21 -3.62 8.18 -2.35
CA PHE A 21 -2.70 8.18 -1.21
C PHE A 21 -1.47 9.09 -1.38
N PRO A 22 -0.63 8.95 -2.43
CA PRO A 22 0.52 9.82 -2.63
C PRO A 22 0.10 11.28 -2.89
N VAL A 23 -1.05 11.52 -3.54
CA VAL A 23 -1.58 12.87 -3.76
C VAL A 23 -1.97 13.53 -2.45
N THR A 24 -2.78 12.87 -1.62
CA THR A 24 -3.18 13.36 -0.29
C THR A 24 -1.97 13.58 0.60
N THR A 25 -1.01 12.66 0.61
CA THR A 25 0.23 12.80 1.38
C THR A 25 1.03 14.02 0.92
N LYS A 26 1.13 14.28 -0.38
CA LYS A 26 1.80 15.47 -0.94
C LYS A 26 1.09 16.77 -0.55
N ILE A 27 -0.24 16.78 -0.53
CA ILE A 27 -1.03 17.95 -0.12
C ILE A 27 -0.81 18.25 1.37
N ILE A 28 -0.95 17.24 2.24
CA ILE A 28 -0.80 17.42 3.68
C ILE A 28 0.65 17.80 4.04
N SER A 29 1.64 17.13 3.45
CA SER A 29 3.06 17.47 3.68
C SER A 29 3.39 18.91 3.29
N ARG A 30 2.79 19.45 2.22
CA ARG A 30 2.92 20.88 1.87
C ARG A 30 2.26 21.79 2.90
N LEU A 31 1.10 21.39 3.42
CA LEU A 31 0.38 22.15 4.44
C LEU A 31 1.12 22.18 5.78
N VAL A 32 1.82 21.09 6.11
CA VAL A 32 2.62 20.92 7.34
C VAL A 32 4.06 21.43 7.18
N ALA A 33 4.51 21.73 5.95
CA ALA A 33 5.84 22.29 5.67
C ALA A 33 6.25 23.50 6.53
N PRO A 34 5.39 24.52 6.79
CA PRO A 34 5.75 25.64 7.67
C PRO A 34 6.00 25.21 9.13
N LEU A 35 5.37 24.11 9.58
CA LEU A 35 5.56 23.55 10.92
C LEU A 35 6.83 22.68 11.04
N ASN A 36 7.56 22.46 9.95
CA ASN A 36 8.76 21.61 9.94
C ASN A 36 9.92 22.20 10.76
N ARG A 37 9.87 23.51 11.08
CA ARG A 37 10.86 24.20 11.90
C ARG A 37 10.80 23.80 13.38
N GLN A 38 9.69 23.20 13.83
CA GLN A 38 9.45 22.80 15.22
C GLN A 38 8.96 21.34 15.29
N PRO A 39 9.86 20.35 15.29
CA PRO A 39 9.50 18.93 15.18
C PRO A 39 8.63 18.44 16.35
N VAL A 40 8.82 18.98 17.56
CA VAL A 40 8.02 18.64 18.74
C VAL A 40 6.55 19.05 18.54
N ILE A 41 6.30 20.31 18.15
CA ILE A 41 4.94 20.81 17.93
C ILE A 41 4.26 20.07 16.78
N ARG A 42 4.99 19.79 15.70
CA ARG A 42 4.50 18.99 14.57
C ARG A 42 4.04 17.59 15.01
N GLY A 43 4.86 16.87 15.77
CA GLY A 43 4.50 15.54 16.27
C GLY A 43 3.33 15.57 17.25
N THR A 44 3.29 16.57 18.14
CA THR A 44 2.20 16.71 19.14
C THR A 44 0.87 17.01 18.47
N LEU A 45 0.85 17.90 17.46
CA LEU A 45 -0.36 18.21 16.69
C LEU A 45 -0.84 17.00 15.87
N GLY A 46 0.09 16.27 15.25
CA GLY A 46 -0.22 15.03 14.54
C GLY A 46 -0.79 13.95 15.46
N GLY A 47 -0.19 13.77 16.64
CA GLY A 47 -0.68 12.83 17.66
C GLY A 47 -2.04 13.22 18.23
N LEU A 48 -2.28 14.52 18.45
CA LEU A 48 -3.57 15.04 18.89
C LEU A 48 -4.66 14.81 17.84
N LEU A 49 -4.36 15.08 16.57
CA LEU A 49 -5.30 14.85 15.47
C LEU A 49 -5.60 13.35 15.28
N LEU A 50 -4.58 12.48 15.34
CA LEU A 50 -4.79 11.03 15.28
C LEU A 50 -5.53 10.50 16.51
N GLY A 51 -5.26 11.03 17.70
CA GLY A 51 -5.98 10.69 18.92
C GLY A 51 -7.45 11.10 18.85
N LEU A 52 -7.74 12.29 18.34
CA LEU A 52 -9.11 12.74 18.11
C LEU A 52 -9.82 11.87 17.06
N LEU A 53 -9.09 11.48 16.01
CA LEU A 53 -9.59 10.53 15.02
C LEU A 53 -9.86 9.15 15.63
N ALA A 54 -9.04 8.70 16.58
CA ALA A 54 -9.24 7.45 17.31
C ALA A 54 -10.52 7.46 18.14
N VAL A 55 -10.82 8.60 18.79
CA VAL A 55 -12.04 8.76 19.59
C VAL A 55 -13.28 8.85 18.69
N ALA A 56 -13.18 9.55 17.57
CA ALA A 56 -14.30 9.71 16.64
C ALA A 56 -14.59 8.44 15.82
N LEU A 57 -13.53 7.74 15.38
CA LEU A 57 -13.57 6.58 14.50
C LEU A 57 -12.58 5.50 15.00
N PRO A 58 -12.91 4.74 16.06
CA PRO A 58 -12.00 3.75 16.63
C PRO A 58 -11.56 2.70 15.60
N ILE A 59 -12.45 2.34 14.67
CA ILE A 59 -12.20 1.42 13.55
C ILE A 59 -11.08 1.87 12.60
N THR A 60 -10.75 3.17 12.60
CA THR A 60 -9.69 3.73 11.76
C THR A 60 -8.33 3.72 12.45
N VAL A 61 -8.25 3.49 13.76
CA VAL A 61 -7.00 3.57 14.52
C VAL A 61 -6.56 2.19 14.97
N GLY A 62 -5.48 1.69 14.34
CA GLY A 62 -4.96 0.34 14.55
C GLY A 62 -4.34 -0.24 13.27
N LEU A 63 -3.73 -1.42 13.36
CA LEU A 63 -3.07 -2.10 12.24
C LEU A 63 -4.02 -2.48 11.09
N GLY A 64 -5.31 -2.58 11.38
CA GLY A 64 -6.36 -2.91 10.40
C GLY A 64 -6.68 -4.41 10.31
N THR A 65 -5.88 -5.31 10.87
CA THR A 65 -6.12 -6.76 10.84
C THR A 65 -7.40 -7.17 11.59
N ASN A 66 -7.58 -6.69 12.81
CA ASN A 66 -8.79 -6.97 13.60
C ASN A 66 -10.01 -6.22 13.03
N GLU A 67 -9.77 -5.01 12.54
CA GLU A 67 -10.81 -4.16 11.96
C GLU A 67 -11.35 -4.73 10.64
N ILE A 68 -10.51 -5.39 9.82
CA ILE A 68 -10.97 -6.11 8.62
C ILE A 68 -12.00 -7.17 9.01
N VAL A 69 -11.77 -7.93 10.09
CA VAL A 69 -12.72 -8.97 10.55
C VAL A 69 -14.02 -8.34 11.04
N LEU A 70 -13.94 -7.22 11.77
CA LEU A 70 -15.12 -6.55 12.32
C LEU A 70 -15.98 -5.91 11.22
N VAL A 71 -15.33 -5.27 10.24
CA VAL A 71 -15.97 -4.78 9.02
C VAL A 71 -16.60 -5.92 8.23
N TYR A 72 -15.92 -7.06 8.14
CA TYR A 72 -16.40 -8.23 7.42
C TYR A 72 -17.65 -8.83 8.08
N GLN A 73 -17.67 -8.92 9.42
CA GLN A 73 -18.81 -9.50 10.16
C GLN A 73 -20.05 -8.59 10.18
N HIS A 74 -19.87 -7.27 10.19
CA HIS A 74 -20.98 -6.30 10.28
C HIS A 74 -21.21 -5.53 8.97
N ALA A 75 -20.68 -6.02 7.84
CA ALA A 75 -20.68 -5.31 6.56
C ALA A 75 -22.09 -4.85 6.13
N SER A 76 -23.12 -5.69 6.35
CA SER A 76 -24.51 -5.39 6.01
C SER A 76 -25.15 -4.32 6.90
N GLU A 77 -24.68 -4.18 8.14
CA GLU A 77 -25.20 -3.22 9.12
C GLU A 77 -24.49 -1.86 9.01
N ILE A 78 -23.19 -1.88 8.67
CA ILE A 78 -22.39 -0.68 8.43
C ILE A 78 -22.84 0.02 7.14
N GLY A 79 -23.10 -0.75 6.08
CA GLY A 79 -23.50 -0.21 4.79
C GLY A 79 -22.35 0.37 3.96
N VAL A 80 -22.56 0.41 2.64
CA VAL A 80 -21.55 0.78 1.62
C VAL A 80 -20.97 2.17 1.86
N ALA A 81 -21.80 3.14 2.28
CA ALA A 81 -21.35 4.51 2.49
C ALA A 81 -20.33 4.64 3.64
N LEU A 82 -20.58 3.98 4.78
CA LEU A 82 -19.66 4.02 5.93
C LEU A 82 -18.36 3.26 5.65
N LEU A 83 -18.42 2.15 4.92
CA LEU A 83 -17.22 1.43 4.45
C LEU A 83 -16.29 2.32 3.66
N VAL A 84 -16.84 3.10 2.73
CA VAL A 84 -16.09 4.09 1.96
C VAL A 84 -15.54 5.18 2.90
N VAL A 85 -16.35 5.72 3.81
CA VAL A 85 -15.88 6.70 4.80
C VAL A 85 -14.70 6.18 5.63
N PHE A 86 -14.74 4.93 6.10
CA PHE A 86 -13.64 4.31 6.86
C PHE A 86 -12.37 4.16 6.02
N ALA A 87 -12.49 3.76 4.76
CA ALA A 87 -11.38 3.66 3.83
C ALA A 87 -10.70 5.02 3.62
N PHE A 88 -11.48 6.06 3.35
CA PHE A 88 -10.95 7.42 3.17
C PHE A 88 -10.38 7.99 4.47
N ALA A 89 -11.03 7.78 5.61
CA ALA A 89 -10.54 8.22 6.91
C ALA A 89 -9.21 7.56 7.28
N LYS A 90 -9.05 6.25 7.03
CA LYS A 90 -7.79 5.51 7.23
C LYS A 90 -6.67 6.09 6.36
N LEU A 91 -6.97 6.39 5.10
CA LEU A 91 -6.02 6.96 4.15
C LEU A 91 -5.58 8.36 4.60
N LEU A 92 -6.51 9.20 5.06
CA LEU A 92 -6.21 10.51 5.63
C LEU A 92 -5.37 10.42 6.90
N ALA A 93 -5.71 9.48 7.80
CA ALA A 93 -4.94 9.22 9.01
C ALA A 93 -3.49 8.85 8.69
N LEU A 94 -3.29 7.94 7.73
CA LEU A 94 -1.97 7.53 7.26
C LEU A 94 -1.18 8.69 6.64
N SER A 95 -1.78 9.40 5.68
CA SER A 95 -1.15 10.55 5.04
C SER A 95 -0.80 11.64 6.04
N GLY A 96 -1.67 11.87 7.03
CA GLY A 96 -1.43 12.76 8.16
C GLY A 96 -0.24 12.30 8.99
N ALA A 97 -0.27 11.06 9.50
CA ALA A 97 0.80 10.48 10.32
C ALA A 97 2.18 10.60 9.64
N LEU A 98 2.28 10.23 8.37
CA LEU A 98 3.51 10.35 7.58
C LEU A 98 3.93 11.83 7.39
N SER A 99 2.96 12.71 7.16
CA SER A 99 3.21 14.15 7.03
C SER A 99 3.54 14.85 8.34
N PHE A 100 3.26 14.24 9.49
CA PHE A 100 3.68 14.75 10.81
C PHE A 100 5.01 14.16 11.29
N GLY A 101 5.59 13.21 10.53
CA GLY A 101 6.89 12.61 10.83
C GLY A 101 6.82 11.34 11.68
N PHE A 102 5.66 10.71 11.82
CA PHE A 102 5.57 9.41 12.45
C PHE A 102 6.18 8.31 11.57
N ILE A 103 6.89 7.39 12.22
CA ILE A 103 7.59 6.28 11.58
C ILE A 103 6.60 5.14 11.42
N GLY A 104 6.28 4.78 10.18
CA GLY A 104 5.35 3.71 9.85
C GLY A 104 5.31 3.40 8.36
N GLY A 105 5.08 2.14 8.02
CA GLY A 105 4.94 1.70 6.63
C GLY A 105 3.51 1.88 6.11
N PRO A 106 3.31 2.26 4.83
CA PRO A 106 1.97 2.46 4.27
C PRO A 106 1.24 1.17 3.92
N ILE A 107 1.93 0.02 3.92
CA ILE A 107 1.42 -1.24 3.37
C ILE A 107 0.16 -1.72 4.11
N PHE A 108 0.22 -1.89 5.44
CA PHE A 108 -0.92 -2.42 6.21
C PHE A 108 -2.17 -1.52 6.17
N PRO A 109 -2.05 -0.19 6.36
CA PRO A 109 -3.18 0.71 6.17
C PRO A 109 -3.77 0.65 4.75
N LEU A 110 -2.94 0.51 3.72
CA LEU A 110 -3.43 0.35 2.34
C LEU A 110 -4.12 -1.00 2.12
N LEU A 111 -3.64 -2.09 2.75
CA LEU A 111 -4.33 -3.39 2.76
C LEU A 111 -5.72 -3.26 3.40
N PHE A 112 -5.85 -2.51 4.50
CA PHE A 112 -7.14 -2.22 5.14
C PHE A 112 -8.08 -1.44 4.21
N VAL A 113 -7.57 -0.37 3.57
CA VAL A 113 -8.34 0.43 2.60
C VAL A 113 -8.82 -0.43 1.44
N GLY A 114 -7.96 -1.29 0.88
CA GLY A 114 -8.36 -2.21 -0.19
C GLY A 114 -9.37 -3.26 0.28
N SER A 115 -9.22 -3.80 1.49
CA SER A 115 -10.14 -4.82 2.02
C SER A 115 -11.54 -4.26 2.30
N THR A 116 -11.62 -3.06 2.89
CA THR A 116 -12.89 -2.35 3.13
C THR A 116 -13.60 -1.99 1.83
N LEU A 117 -12.88 -1.50 0.83
CA LEU A 117 -13.44 -1.21 -0.50
C LEU A 117 -13.86 -2.49 -1.25
N GLY A 118 -13.09 -3.57 -1.15
CA GLY A 118 -13.47 -4.86 -1.72
C GLY A 118 -14.75 -5.41 -1.09
N THR A 119 -14.93 -5.21 0.22
CA THR A 119 -16.17 -5.55 0.94
C THR A 119 -17.34 -4.70 0.45
N ALA A 120 -17.13 -3.39 0.25
CA ALA A 120 -18.13 -2.51 -0.33
C ALA A 120 -18.56 -2.94 -1.74
N ILE A 121 -17.62 -3.39 -2.58
CA ILE A 121 -17.90 -3.91 -3.92
C ILE A 121 -18.71 -5.21 -3.85
N HIS A 122 -18.41 -6.11 -2.91
CA HIS A 122 -19.21 -7.32 -2.71
C HIS A 122 -20.65 -7.01 -2.32
N LEU A 123 -20.87 -6.00 -1.46
CA LEU A 123 -22.23 -5.57 -1.10
C LEU A 123 -23.00 -5.01 -2.30
N LEU A 124 -22.34 -4.32 -3.22
CA LEU A 124 -22.96 -3.83 -4.46
C LEU A 124 -23.21 -4.95 -5.48
N PHE A 125 -22.31 -5.94 -5.54
CA PHE A 125 -22.36 -7.06 -6.46
C PHE A 125 -22.26 -8.40 -5.70
N PRO A 126 -23.36 -8.84 -5.05
CA PRO A 126 -23.36 -10.07 -4.23
C PRO A 126 -23.13 -11.34 -5.05
N GLN A 127 -23.18 -11.26 -6.39
CA GLN A 127 -22.87 -12.37 -7.30
C GLN A 127 -21.38 -12.73 -7.30
N LEU A 128 -20.50 -11.83 -6.82
CA LEU A 128 -19.06 -12.07 -6.75
C LEU A 128 -18.66 -12.65 -5.39
N PRO A 129 -17.82 -13.70 -5.33
CA PRO A 129 -17.33 -14.23 -4.06
C PRO A 129 -16.57 -13.16 -3.26
N LEU A 130 -16.90 -13.03 -1.97
CA LEU A 130 -16.31 -12.02 -1.09
C LEU A 130 -14.78 -12.14 -0.98
N GLY A 131 -14.24 -13.36 -0.89
CA GLY A 131 -12.79 -13.58 -0.87
C GLY A 131 -12.07 -13.11 -2.14
N LEU A 132 -12.75 -13.12 -3.30
CA LEU A 132 -12.19 -12.66 -4.57
C LEU A 132 -12.14 -11.13 -4.62
N THR A 133 -13.26 -10.46 -4.32
CA THR A 133 -13.36 -8.99 -4.37
C THR A 133 -12.47 -8.32 -3.34
N VAL A 134 -12.52 -8.81 -2.10
CA VAL A 134 -11.65 -8.36 -1.00
C VAL A 134 -10.20 -8.65 -1.33
N GLY A 135 -9.86 -9.87 -1.77
CA GLY A 135 -8.48 -10.23 -2.07
C GLY A 135 -7.87 -9.42 -3.21
N CYS A 136 -8.59 -9.26 -4.32
CA CYS A 136 -8.12 -8.46 -5.43
C CYS A 136 -7.91 -6.99 -5.03
N MET A 137 -8.87 -6.36 -4.35
CA MET A 137 -8.75 -4.95 -3.94
C MET A 137 -7.70 -4.72 -2.85
N MET A 138 -7.67 -5.60 -1.84
CA MET A 138 -6.70 -5.57 -0.75
C MET A 138 -5.27 -5.52 -1.28
N VAL A 139 -4.94 -6.32 -2.30
CA VAL A 139 -3.59 -6.35 -2.87
C VAL A 139 -3.37 -5.29 -3.96
N ALA A 140 -4.37 -5.01 -4.79
CA ALA A 140 -4.24 -4.08 -5.91
C ALA A 140 -4.01 -2.63 -5.47
N VAL A 141 -4.67 -2.17 -4.39
CA VAL A 141 -4.52 -0.81 -3.86
C VAL A 141 -3.07 -0.50 -3.42
N PRO A 142 -2.41 -1.31 -2.57
CA PRO A 142 -1.01 -1.08 -2.23
C PRO A 142 -0.05 -1.33 -3.40
N ALA A 143 -0.38 -2.24 -4.34
CA ALA A 143 0.46 -2.50 -5.51
C ALA A 143 0.52 -1.31 -6.49
N ALA A 144 -0.50 -0.46 -6.48
CA ALA A 144 -0.50 0.81 -7.20
C ALA A 144 0.47 1.85 -6.60
N VAL A 145 0.94 1.67 -5.36
CA VAL A 145 1.81 2.63 -4.66
C VAL A 145 3.22 2.08 -4.46
N VAL A 146 3.34 0.80 -4.12
CA VAL A 146 4.60 0.18 -3.72
C VAL A 146 5.13 -0.72 -4.85
N PRO A 147 6.41 -0.60 -5.25
CA PRO A 147 6.98 -1.33 -6.40
C PRO A 147 7.32 -2.81 -6.11
N ILE A 148 6.48 -3.51 -5.33
CA ILE A 148 6.63 -4.94 -5.01
C ILE A 148 5.31 -5.72 -5.18
N PRO A 149 4.68 -5.71 -6.38
CA PRO A 149 3.37 -6.34 -6.60
C PRO A 149 3.34 -7.83 -6.30
N LEU A 150 4.42 -8.58 -6.60
CA LEU A 150 4.48 -10.02 -6.32
C LEU A 150 4.48 -10.33 -4.81
N ALA A 151 5.25 -9.57 -4.03
CA ALA A 151 5.28 -9.75 -2.58
C ALA A 151 3.91 -9.45 -1.96
N LEU A 152 3.26 -8.38 -2.42
CA LEU A 152 1.91 -8.03 -1.98
C LEU A 152 0.90 -9.13 -2.35
N GLY A 153 1.01 -9.71 -3.54
CA GLY A 153 0.18 -10.85 -3.96
C GLY A 153 0.30 -12.04 -3.00
N VAL A 154 1.53 -12.44 -2.66
CA VAL A 154 1.78 -13.54 -1.73
C VAL A 154 1.25 -13.22 -0.33
N ILE A 155 1.49 -12.01 0.17
CA ILE A 155 0.99 -11.57 1.48
C ILE A 155 -0.55 -11.58 1.52
N GLY A 156 -1.21 -11.09 0.46
CA GLY A 156 -2.67 -11.10 0.39
C GLY A 156 -3.26 -12.51 0.37
N ILE A 157 -2.65 -13.44 -0.35
CA ILE A 157 -3.06 -14.85 -0.34
C ILE A 157 -2.89 -15.44 1.06
N ALA A 158 -1.77 -15.15 1.73
CA ALA A 158 -1.49 -15.66 3.07
C ALA A 158 -2.50 -15.13 4.12
N ILE A 159 -2.89 -13.86 4.03
CA ILE A 159 -3.82 -13.26 5.01
C ILE A 159 -5.24 -13.83 4.86
N ILE A 160 -5.71 -14.03 3.63
CA ILE A 160 -7.10 -14.45 3.40
C ILE A 160 -7.23 -15.98 3.37
N GLY A 161 -6.12 -16.72 3.17
CA GLY A 161 -6.12 -18.19 3.23
C GLY A 161 -6.89 -18.87 2.10
N LEU A 162 -6.89 -18.29 0.89
CA LEU A 162 -7.66 -18.83 -0.23
C LEU A 162 -7.02 -20.07 -0.86
N SER A 163 -7.90 -20.93 -1.41
CA SER A 163 -7.50 -22.03 -2.29
C SER A 163 -6.75 -21.54 -3.54
N PRO A 164 -5.86 -22.36 -4.13
CA PRO A 164 -5.02 -21.98 -5.27
C PRO A 164 -5.79 -21.43 -6.49
N THR A 165 -7.04 -21.86 -6.65
CA THR A 165 -7.92 -21.44 -7.75
C THR A 165 -8.27 -19.95 -7.73
N ASN A 166 -8.33 -19.33 -6.54
CA ASN A 166 -8.61 -17.91 -6.37
C ASN A 166 -7.35 -17.07 -6.10
N ALA A 167 -6.19 -17.71 -5.93
CA ALA A 167 -4.91 -17.02 -5.76
C ALA A 167 -4.43 -16.33 -7.04
N LEU A 168 -4.64 -16.97 -8.21
CA LEU A 168 -4.27 -16.43 -9.52
C LEU A 168 -4.84 -15.03 -9.82
N PRO A 169 -6.17 -14.80 -9.70
CA PRO A 169 -6.74 -13.48 -10.01
C PRO A 169 -6.28 -12.38 -9.05
N ILE A 170 -5.89 -12.71 -7.82
CA ILE A 170 -5.35 -11.74 -6.85
C ILE A 170 -3.97 -11.23 -7.30
N ILE A 171 -3.09 -12.16 -7.69
CA ILE A 171 -1.76 -11.80 -8.20
C ILE A 171 -1.89 -10.99 -9.48
N LEU A 172 -2.78 -11.40 -10.39
CA LEU A 172 -3.06 -10.67 -11.62
C LEU A 172 -3.57 -9.26 -11.34
N ALA A 173 -4.52 -9.09 -10.42
CA ALA A 173 -5.04 -7.78 -10.04
C ALA A 173 -3.93 -6.83 -9.57
N SER A 174 -2.99 -7.31 -8.75
CA SER A 174 -1.86 -6.48 -8.30
C SER A 174 -0.90 -6.12 -9.43
N LEU A 175 -0.62 -7.07 -10.32
CA LEU A 175 0.28 -6.86 -11.44
C LEU A 175 -0.30 -5.83 -12.41
N ILE A 176 -1.61 -5.90 -12.64
CA ILE A 176 -2.34 -4.97 -13.50
C ILE A 176 -2.39 -3.59 -12.87
N ALA A 177 -2.74 -3.48 -11.60
CA ALA A 177 -2.74 -2.20 -10.90
C ALA A 177 -1.36 -1.53 -10.97
N HIS A 178 -0.29 -2.30 -10.71
CA HIS A 178 1.07 -1.82 -10.81
C HIS A 178 1.46 -1.43 -12.25
N ALA A 179 1.14 -2.28 -13.23
CA ALA A 179 1.42 -2.02 -14.64
C ALA A 179 0.69 -0.77 -15.17
N THR A 180 -0.58 -0.56 -14.78
CA THR A 180 -1.35 0.63 -15.14
C THR A 180 -0.70 1.90 -14.58
N VAL A 181 -0.24 1.87 -13.33
CA VAL A 181 0.44 3.01 -12.71
C VAL A 181 1.80 3.30 -13.36
N GLN A 182 2.58 2.27 -13.68
CA GLN A 182 3.85 2.41 -14.39
C GLN A 182 3.65 2.92 -15.81
N GLY A 183 2.61 2.45 -16.51
CA GLY A 183 2.22 2.92 -17.84
C GLY A 183 1.82 4.39 -17.86
N LEU A 184 1.26 4.91 -16.77
CA LEU A 184 0.97 6.34 -16.59
C LEU A 184 2.22 7.20 -16.32
N GLY A 185 3.41 6.59 -16.12
CA GLY A 185 4.66 7.31 -15.87
C GLY A 185 4.75 7.96 -14.48
N LEU A 186 3.83 7.67 -13.57
CA LEU A 186 3.73 8.35 -12.26
C LEU A 186 4.87 8.01 -11.29
N PHE A 187 5.51 6.86 -11.45
CA PHE A 187 6.64 6.40 -10.61
C PHE A 187 7.92 6.08 -11.41
N GLY A 188 7.89 6.30 -12.73
CA GLY A 188 8.94 5.92 -13.69
C GLY A 188 10.23 6.77 -13.69
N GLY A 189 10.41 7.67 -12.70
CA GLY A 189 11.59 8.53 -12.60
C GLY A 189 12.72 8.01 -11.71
N GLY A 190 12.51 6.95 -10.91
CA GLY A 190 13.40 6.63 -9.78
C GLY A 190 14.45 5.54 -9.98
N GLU A 191 14.26 4.59 -10.89
CA GLU A 191 15.03 3.33 -10.87
C GLU A 191 15.91 3.04 -12.10
N LYS A 192 15.93 3.92 -13.12
CA LYS A 192 16.89 3.77 -14.23
C LYS A 192 18.29 4.31 -13.92
N GLY A 193 18.46 5.12 -12.87
CA GLY A 193 19.75 5.71 -12.50
C GLY A 193 20.66 4.84 -11.62
N LYS A 194 20.13 3.79 -10.96
CA LYS A 194 20.90 3.05 -9.93
C LYS A 194 21.45 1.69 -10.38
N ARG A 195 20.98 1.14 -11.51
CA ARG A 195 21.51 -0.12 -12.05
C ARG A 195 22.74 0.04 -12.95
N VAL A 196 23.02 1.25 -13.46
CA VAL A 196 24.21 1.49 -14.31
C VAL A 196 25.47 1.69 -13.46
N GLN A 197 25.37 2.20 -12.22
CA GLN A 197 26.56 2.47 -11.41
C GLN A 197 27.15 1.23 -10.70
N VAL A 198 26.32 0.24 -10.32
CA VAL A 198 26.82 -0.97 -9.64
C VAL A 198 27.56 -1.94 -10.59
N GLN A 199 27.33 -1.84 -11.90
CA GLN A 199 28.01 -2.67 -12.91
C GLN A 199 29.35 -2.07 -13.39
N GLY A 200 29.63 -0.81 -13.07
CA GLY A 200 30.84 -0.09 -13.51
C GLY A 200 32.04 -0.17 -12.56
N ASP A 201 31.84 -0.51 -11.29
CA ASP A 201 32.88 -0.44 -10.24
C ASP A 201 33.62 -1.78 -9.99
N GLY A 202 33.41 -2.78 -10.85
CA GLY A 202 33.94 -4.14 -10.70
C GLY A 202 35.20 -4.45 -11.49
N LYS A 203 35.90 -3.46 -12.06
CA LYS A 203 37.15 -3.66 -12.80
C LYS A 203 38.15 -2.54 -12.53
N GLU A 204 38.93 -2.70 -11.46
CA GLU A 204 40.37 -2.40 -11.41
C GLU A 204 40.90 -2.62 -9.98
N ALA A 205 41.48 -3.79 -9.73
CA ALA A 205 42.45 -3.96 -8.65
C ALA A 205 43.44 -5.06 -9.07
N LYS A 206 44.46 -4.60 -9.79
CA LYS A 206 45.67 -5.30 -10.21
C LYS A 206 46.39 -5.88 -8.99
N ALA A 207 46.74 -7.17 -9.04
CA ALA A 207 47.51 -7.86 -8.02
C ALA A 207 48.93 -7.26 -7.90
N PRO A 208 49.45 -6.99 -6.67
CA PRO A 208 50.85 -6.61 -6.49
C PRO A 208 51.79 -7.83 -6.50
N ASP A 209 52.89 -7.69 -7.23
CA ASP A 209 54.05 -8.57 -7.34
C ASP A 209 54.59 -9.07 -5.99
N GLU A 210 54.96 -10.34 -5.96
CA GLU A 210 55.85 -10.94 -4.95
C GLU A 210 57.28 -10.37 -5.09
N GLN A 211 57.82 -9.83 -3.99
CA GLN A 211 59.26 -9.65 -3.81
C GLN A 211 59.69 -10.37 -2.53
N PRO A 212 60.58 -11.39 -2.59
CA PRO A 212 61.10 -12.05 -1.40
C PRO A 212 62.16 -11.19 -0.72
N ALA A 213 61.98 -10.95 0.57
CA ALA A 213 62.92 -10.28 1.44
C ALA A 213 64.18 -11.14 1.68
N SER A 214 65.34 -10.54 1.46
CA SER A 214 66.66 -11.09 1.72
C SER A 214 67.20 -10.66 3.11
N ALA A 215 67.98 -11.58 3.69
CA ALA A 215 68.94 -11.41 4.81
C ALA A 215 68.35 -11.31 6.22
N PRO A 216 69.06 -11.83 7.24
CA PRO A 216 70.42 -11.41 7.60
C PRO A 216 71.55 -12.28 7.06
#